data_AF-A0A0G1NIB0-F1
#
_entry.id   AF-A0A0G1NIB0-F1
#
_cell.length_a   1.000
_cell.length_b   1.000
_cell.length_c   1.000
_cell.angle_alpha   90.00
_cell.angle_beta   90.00
_cell.angle_gamma   90.00
#
_symmetry.space_group_name_H-M   'P 1'
#
loop_
_entity.id
_entity.type
_entity.pdbx_description
1 polymer ?
#
loop_
_entity_poly.entity_id
_entity_poly.type
_entity_poly.pdbx_seq_one_letter_code
_entity_poly.pdbx_strand_id
1 'polypeptide(L)' 'MTTISVPLPDEFLRQIESLIARGIASNKADAVRKAVQKYLEDQAVEDVLRASREPRLKGNIDKLAAKLSIND' A
#
# COMPACT_ATOMS: atom_id res chain seq x y z
N MET A 1 9.78 7.87 -20.24
CA MET A 1 8.34 8.01 -19.91
C MET A 1 7.65 6.76 -20.39
N THR A 2 6.94 6.06 -19.52
CA THR A 2 6.20 4.84 -19.86
C THR A 2 4.71 5.15 -19.79
N THR A 3 3.96 4.74 -20.81
CA THR A 3 2.52 4.97 -20.90
C THR A 3 1.77 3.76 -20.38
N ILE A 4 0.79 4.00 -19.52
CA ILE A 4 -0.15 2.98 -19.04
C ILE A 4 -1.48 3.25 -19.75
N SER A 5 -1.98 2.26 -20.49
CA SER A 5 -3.29 2.30 -21.14
C SER A 5 -4.16 1.22 -20.51
N VAL A 6 -5.16 1.64 -19.75
CA VAL A 6 -6.05 0.74 -19.01
C VAL A 6 -7.47 1.26 -19.19
N PRO A 7 -8.44 0.39 -19.55
CA PRO A 7 -9.84 0.77 -19.58
C PRO A 7 -10.32 1.05 -18.15
N LEU A 8 -10.91 2.22 -17.95
CA LEU A 8 -11.46 2.64 -16.67
C LEU A 8 -12.99 2.72 -16.75
N PRO A 9 -13.71 2.22 -15.74
CA PRO A 9 -15.14 2.46 -15.61
C PRO A 9 -15.45 3.96 -15.47
N ASP A 10 -16.65 4.36 -15.90
CA ASP A 10 -17.11 5.76 -15.84
C ASP A 10 -17.12 6.34 -14.41
N GLU A 11 -17.27 5.48 -13.40
CA GLU A 11 -17.20 5.90 -11.99
C GLU A 11 -15.81 6.42 -11.63
N PHE A 12 -14.74 5.75 -12.05
CA PHE A 12 -13.37 6.20 -11.80
C PHE A 12 -13.06 7.50 -12.51
N LEU A 13 -13.59 7.68 -13.72
CA LEU A 13 -13.51 8.95 -14.45
C LEU A 13 -14.14 10.10 -13.67
N ARG A 14 -15.33 9.89 -13.10
CA ARG A 14 -16.00 10.88 -12.25
C ARG A 14 -15.21 11.21 -10.99
N GLN A 15 -14.60 10.22 -10.35
CA GLN A 15 -13.74 10.44 -9.19
C GLN A 15 -12.49 11.25 -9.56
N ILE A 16 -11.83 10.92 -10.67
CA ILE A 16 -10.69 11.68 -11.18
C ILE A 16 -11.07 13.13 -11.49
N GLU A 17 -12.23 13.36 -12.11
CA GLU A 17 -12.73 14.71 -12.38
C GLU A 17 -13.04 15.49 -11.10
N SER A 18 -13.57 14.84 -10.07
CA SER A 18 -13.76 15.44 -8.74
C SER A 18 -12.42 15.85 -8.10
N LEU A 19 -11.36 15.06 -8.26
CA LEU A 19 -10.02 15.41 -7.77
C LEU A 19 -9.45 16.65 -8.48
N ILE A 20 -9.70 16.79 -9.78
CA ILE A 20 -9.30 17.96 -10.56
C ILE A 20 -10.13 19.18 -10.13
N ALA A 21 -11.44 19.02 -9.97
CA ALA A 21 -12.34 20.10 -9.53
C ALA A 21 -11.99 20.63 -8.13
N ARG A 22 -11.46 19.77 -7.25
CA ARG A 22 -10.95 20.14 -5.92
C ARG A 22 -9.56 20.77 -5.94
N GLY A 23 -8.93 20.90 -7.12
CA GLY A 23 -7.59 21.47 -7.27
C GLY A 23 -6.46 20.55 -6.78
N ILE A 24 -6.75 19.28 -6.49
CA ILE A 24 -5.75 18.30 -6.01
C ILE A 24 -4.81 17.90 -7.17
N ALA A 25 -5.33 17.88 -8.40
CA ALA A 25 -4.59 17.51 -9.60
C ALA A 25 -4.86 18.49 -10.75
N SER A 26 -3.86 18.68 -11.61
CA SER A 26 -3.95 19.62 -12.73
C SER A 26 -4.62 19.02 -13.97
N ASN A 27 -4.57 17.70 -14.11
CA ASN A 27 -5.19 16.95 -15.22
C ASN A 27 -5.40 15.48 -14.82
N LYS A 28 -6.10 14.71 -15.67
CA LYS A 28 -6.42 13.29 -15.39
C LYS A 28 -5.17 12.43 -15.17
N ALA A 29 -4.11 12.67 -15.96
CA ALA A 29 -2.86 11.91 -15.81
C ALA A 29 -2.12 12.26 -14.52
N ASP A 30 -2.09 13.53 -14.13
CA ASP A 30 -1.52 13.98 -12.86
C ASP A 30 -2.29 13.39 -11.67
N ALA A 31 -3.63 13.37 -11.74
CA ALA A 31 -4.47 12.75 -10.73
C ALA A 31 -4.14 11.26 -10.54
N VAL A 32 -4.02 10.52 -11.65
CA VAL A 32 -3.69 9.08 -11.61
C VAL A 32 -2.28 8.84 -11.06
N ARG A 33 -1.28 9.64 -11.48
CA ARG A 33 0.09 9.52 -10.94
C ARG A 33 0.13 9.74 -9.43
N LYS A 34 -0.55 10.79 -8.95
CA LYS A 34 -0.66 11.08 -7.50
C LYS A 34 -1.38 9.96 -6.76
N ALA A 35 -2.45 9.41 -7.32
CA ALA A 35 -3.16 8.28 -6.72
C ALA A 35 -2.26 7.04 -6.59
N VAL A 36 -1.48 6.70 -7.62
CA VAL A 36 -0.53 5.58 -7.57
C VAL A 36 0.55 5.80 -6.52
N GLN A 37 1.13 7.00 -6.47
CA GLN A 37 2.12 7.33 -5.44
C GLN A 37 1.52 7.20 -4.04
N LYS A 38 0.33 7.78 -3.83
CA LYS A 38 -0.35 7.76 -2.54
C LYS A 38 -0.71 6.34 -2.11
N TYR A 39 -1.14 5.49 -3.04
CA TYR A 39 -1.42 4.08 -2.78
C TYR A 39 -0.19 3.32 -2.28
N LEU A 40 0.99 3.56 -2.88
CA LEU A 40 2.24 2.95 -2.43
C LEU A 40 2.64 3.42 -1.03
N GLU A 41 2.45 4.71 -0.72
CA GLU A 41 2.69 5.25 0.62
C GLU A 41 1.74 4.62 1.65
N ASP A 42 0.46 4.47 1.31
CA ASP A 42 -0.54 3.91 2.22
C ASP A 42 -0.30 2.41 2.47
N GLN A 43 0.16 1.67 1.47
CA GLN A 43 0.53 0.25 1.63
C GLN A 43 1.70 0.09 2.61
N ALA A 44 2.71 0.97 2.56
CA ALA A 44 3.81 0.95 3.52
C ALA A 44 3.33 1.22 4.97
N VAL A 45 2.35 2.11 5.14
CA VAL A 45 1.72 2.35 6.45
C VAL A 45 0.94 1.13 6.91
N GLU A 46 0.17 0.51 6.02
CA GLU A 46 -0.60 -0.70 6.33
C GLU A 46 0.30 -1.86 6.77
N ASP A 47 1.44 -2.04 6.14
CA ASP A 47 2.43 -3.06 6.52
C ASP A 47 2.95 -2.87 7.94
N VAL A 48 3.26 -1.63 8.32
CA VAL A 48 3.69 -1.30 9.69
C VAL A 48 2.57 -1.54 10.70
N LEU A 49 1.35 -1.12 10.37
CA LEU A 49 0.18 -1.32 11.24
C LEU A 49 -0.12 -2.82 11.41
N ARG A 50 0.04 -3.62 10.35
CA ARG A 50 -0.11 -5.06 10.38
C ARG A 50 0.96 -5.70 11.27
N ALA A 51 2.23 -5.37 11.08
CA ALA A 51 3.33 -5.85 11.92
C ALA A 51 3.13 -5.47 13.40
N SER A 52 2.57 -4.29 13.68
CA SER A 52 2.25 -3.89 15.06
C SER A 52 1.13 -4.71 15.70
N ARG A 53 0.24 -5.31 14.92
CA ARG A 53 -0.87 -6.15 15.41
C ARG A 53 -0.49 -7.62 15.54
N GLU A 54 0.64 -8.02 15.00
CA GLU A 54 1.12 -9.40 15.14
C GLU A 54 1.44 -9.75 16.60
N PRO A 55 1.19 -11.00 17.03
CA PRO A 55 1.50 -11.44 18.38
C PRO A 55 3.00 -11.27 18.63
N ARG A 56 3.36 -10.45 19.63
CA ARG A 56 4.75 -10.34 20.05
C ARG A 56 5.17 -11.63 20.73
N LEU A 57 6.03 -12.40 20.07
CA LEU A 57 6.69 -13.54 20.69
C LEU A 57 7.59 -13.03 21.84
N LYS A 58 7.16 -13.25 23.08
CA LYS A 58 7.97 -13.01 24.28
C LYS A 58 8.46 -14.35 24.81
N GLY A 59 9.78 -14.53 24.86
CA GLY A 59 10.43 -15.73 25.36
C GLY A 59 11.94 -15.63 25.21
N ASN A 60 12.68 -16.53 25.85
CA ASN A 60 14.13 -16.63 25.66
C ASN A 60 14.39 -17.22 24.26
N ILE A 61 14.99 -16.42 23.38
CA ILE A 61 15.25 -16.76 21.97
C ILE A 61 16.11 -18.03 21.89
N ASP A 62 17.05 -18.22 22.83
CA ASP A 62 17.92 -19.41 22.90
C ASP A 62 17.10 -20.70 23.11
N LYS A 63 16.02 -20.62 23.92
CA LYS A 63 15.14 -21.78 24.16
C LYS A 63 14.25 -22.11 22.97
N LEU A 64 13.86 -21.11 22.18
CA LEU A 64 13.05 -21.30 20.97
C LEU A 64 13.90 -21.86 19.84
N ALA A 65 15.11 -21.33 19.65
CA ALA A 65 16.09 -21.85 18.70
C ALA A 65 16.41 -23.32 18.99
N ALA A 66 16.68 -23.66 20.26
CA ALA A 66 16.96 -25.04 20.66
C ALA A 66 15.81 -26.02 20.36
N LYS A 67 14.54 -25.58 20.45
CA LYS A 67 13.38 -26.44 20.11
C LYS A 67 13.19 -26.65 18.61
N LEU A 68 13.55 -25.67 17.78
CA LEU A 68 13.42 -25.75 16.33
C LEU A 68 14.53 -26.62 15.71
N SER A 69 15.74 -26.60 16.27
CA SER A 69 16.87 -27.41 15.80
C SER A 69 16.86 -28.88 16.24
N ILE A 70 15.91 -29.31 17.06
CA ILE A 70 15.76 -30.72 17.50
C ILE A 70 14.72 -31.46 16.62
N ASN A 71 14.06 -30.77 15.69
CA ASN A 71 13.00 -31.33 14.86
C ASN A 71 13.40 -31.53 13.38
N ASP A 72 14.71 -31.59 13.11
CA ASP A 72 15.34 -32.23 11.94
C ASP A 72 15.98 -33.56 12.39
#